data_AF-A0A7L3J7L7-F1
#
_entry.id   AF-A0A7L3J7L7-F1
#
_cell.length_a   1.000
_cell.length_b   1.000
_cell.length_c   1.000
_cell.angle_alpha   90.00
_cell.angle_beta   90.00
_cell.angle_gamma   90.00
#
_symmetry.space_group_name_H-M   'P 1'
#
loop_
_entity.id
_entity.type
_entity.pdbx_description
1 polymer ?
#
loop_
_entity_poly.entity_id
_entity_poly.type
_entity_poly.pdbx_seq_one_letter_code
_entity_poly.pdbx_strand_id
1 'polypeptide(L)'
;VNLRAVTSWVGIARLFAVVLSCIAFSLVASTGDFRGPYGTWCMFTWCFCFAVTLLVLVLELLELYPKLPLSWDDFTSAFSMLAALMVFTTSVIFPSIFISSPCSSSKCARQAVATTVSCLCFLAYALEVGLTRAKPGDISSFLSTVPGLLKVFEAYVACLIFSLLDTYTSEAGLQWCVAVYSICFVITLLIIIFTIGRCLTYMPCPLEKMLVGYNTLALVMYITATVLWPLYSFRGRNRPNTCGRNCWWDKHLGVTFLTIFNLIAYLVDLVYSTRMVFI
;
A
#
# COMPACT_ATOMS: atom_id res chain seq x y z
N VAL A 1 -20.60 3.97 24.79
CA VAL A 1 -19.28 4.61 24.58
C VAL A 1 -18.25 3.73 25.26
N ASN A 2 -17.45 3.02 24.47
CA ASN A 2 -16.48 2.09 25.03
C ASN A 2 -15.10 2.76 25.17
N LEU A 3 -14.82 3.30 26.36
CA LEU A 3 -13.55 3.98 26.66
C LEU A 3 -12.34 3.03 26.50
N ARG A 4 -12.56 1.71 26.61
CA ARG A 4 -11.51 0.69 26.45
C ARG A 4 -10.97 0.62 25.01
N ALA A 5 -11.78 1.01 24.01
CA ALA A 5 -11.33 1.11 22.61
C ALA A 5 -10.19 2.14 22.48
N VAL A 6 -10.30 3.27 23.18
CA VAL A 6 -9.36 4.39 23.13
C VAL A 6 -8.15 4.17 24.07
N THR A 7 -8.36 3.55 25.23
CA THR A 7 -7.28 3.31 26.21
C THR A 7 -6.45 2.05 25.95
N SER A 8 -6.80 1.25 24.95
CA SER A 8 -5.98 0.12 24.53
C SER A 8 -4.69 0.59 23.85
N TRP A 9 -3.60 -0.18 23.94
CA TRP A 9 -2.34 0.15 23.24
C TRP A 9 -2.52 0.40 21.73
N VAL A 10 -3.45 -0.34 21.10
CA VAL A 10 -3.82 -0.17 19.69
C VAL A 10 -4.60 1.13 19.47
N GLY A 11 -5.57 1.45 20.34
CA GLY A 11 -6.32 2.70 20.29
C GLY A 11 -5.45 3.94 20.47
N ILE A 12 -4.46 3.88 21.36
CA ILE A 12 -3.48 4.94 21.56
C ILE A 12 -2.64 5.14 20.29
N ALA A 13 -2.16 4.06 19.66
CA ALA A 13 -1.42 4.14 18.40
C ALA A 13 -2.25 4.80 17.29
N ARG A 14 -3.53 4.43 17.16
CA ARG A 14 -4.48 5.05 16.21
C ARG A 14 -4.70 6.53 16.48
N LEU A 15 -4.85 6.94 17.74
CA LEU A 15 -4.96 8.36 18.10
C LEU A 15 -3.72 9.15 17.69
N PHE A 16 -2.53 8.62 17.96
CA PHE A 16 -1.28 9.23 17.49
C PHE A 16 -1.24 9.32 15.97
N ALA A 17 -1.63 8.26 15.25
CA ALA A 17 -1.67 8.27 13.79
C ALA A 17 -2.64 9.34 13.23
N VAL A 18 -3.79 9.55 13.86
CA VAL A 18 -4.75 10.62 13.50
C VAL A 18 -4.16 12.00 13.73
N VAL A 19 -3.55 12.24 14.89
CA VAL A 19 -2.94 13.55 15.20
C VAL A 19 -1.77 13.83 14.27
N LEU A 20 -0.89 12.86 14.05
CA LEU A 20 0.29 13.01 13.19
C LEU A 20 -0.10 13.19 11.72
N SER A 21 -1.06 12.41 11.20
CA SER A 21 -1.56 12.61 9.83
C SER A 21 -2.22 13.99 9.66
N CYS A 22 -2.97 14.45 10.66
CA CYS A 22 -3.56 15.79 10.69
C CYS A 22 -2.52 16.91 10.64
N ILE A 23 -1.47 16.81 11.47
CA ILE A 23 -0.36 17.76 11.47
C ILE A 23 0.34 17.75 10.11
N ALA A 24 0.62 16.56 9.54
CA ALA A 24 1.32 16.44 8.26
C ALA A 24 0.58 17.16 7.12
N PHE A 25 -0.70 16.83 6.89
CA PHE A 25 -1.43 17.47 5.78
C PHE A 25 -1.71 18.96 6.05
N SER A 26 -1.96 19.36 7.30
CA SER A 26 -2.22 20.77 7.64
C SER A 26 -0.98 21.62 7.41
N LEU A 27 0.19 21.10 7.76
CA LEU A 27 1.46 21.80 7.57
C LEU A 27 1.77 21.95 6.08
N VAL A 28 1.57 20.91 5.27
CA VAL A 28 1.77 20.98 3.82
C VAL A 28 0.74 21.88 3.13
N ALA A 29 -0.53 21.82 3.54
CA ALA A 29 -1.56 22.75 3.06
C ALA A 29 -1.17 24.22 3.33
N SER A 30 -0.60 24.50 4.50
CA SER A 30 -0.15 25.86 4.87
C SER A 30 0.98 26.41 4.00
N THR A 31 1.75 25.53 3.35
CA THR A 31 2.84 25.95 2.44
C THR A 31 2.33 26.35 1.05
N GLY A 32 1.13 25.88 0.66
CA GLY A 32 0.50 26.16 -0.64
C GLY A 32 1.23 25.59 -1.85
N ASP A 33 2.30 24.80 -1.64
CA ASP A 33 3.25 24.40 -2.68
C ASP A 33 3.37 22.87 -2.79
N PHE A 34 2.24 22.22 -3.09
CA PHE A 34 2.13 20.78 -3.34
C PHE A 34 1.76 20.48 -4.80
N ARG A 35 2.04 21.41 -5.72
CA ARG A 35 1.65 21.29 -7.12
C ARG A 35 2.38 20.12 -7.79
N GLY A 36 1.60 19.26 -8.45
CA GLY A 36 2.10 18.12 -9.23
C GLY A 36 1.57 16.77 -8.73
N PRO A 37 1.70 15.71 -9.56
CA PRO A 37 1.12 14.41 -9.27
C PRO A 37 1.62 13.80 -7.96
N TYR A 38 2.92 13.94 -7.66
CA TYR A 38 3.52 13.43 -6.42
C TYR A 38 3.02 14.16 -5.16
N GLY A 39 2.84 15.49 -5.24
CA GLY A 39 2.31 16.29 -4.12
C GLY A 39 0.84 15.99 -3.86
N THR A 40 0.02 15.88 -4.91
CA THR A 40 -1.38 15.46 -4.82
C THR A 40 -1.51 14.07 -4.20
N TRP A 41 -0.64 13.13 -4.60
CA TRP A 41 -0.62 11.79 -4.02
C TRP A 41 -0.28 11.80 -2.52
N CYS A 42 0.73 12.57 -2.12
CA CYS A 42 1.07 12.72 -0.69
C CYS A 42 -0.08 13.30 0.13
N MET A 43 -0.74 14.34 -0.37
CA MET A 43 -1.91 14.93 0.29
C MET A 43 -3.07 13.95 0.36
N PHE A 44 -3.36 13.23 -0.72
CA PHE A 44 -4.38 12.19 -0.75
C PHE A 44 -4.12 11.13 0.31
N THR A 45 -2.90 10.60 0.39
CA THR A 45 -2.53 9.59 1.38
C THR A 45 -2.75 10.07 2.81
N TRP A 46 -2.27 11.26 3.19
CA TRP A 46 -2.44 11.74 4.57
C TRP A 46 -3.91 11.98 4.91
N CYS A 47 -4.69 12.58 4.00
CA CYS A 47 -6.11 12.81 4.19
C CYS A 47 -6.92 11.50 4.25
N PHE A 48 -6.62 10.54 3.39
CA PHE A 48 -7.26 9.23 3.37
C PHE A 48 -6.96 8.44 4.64
N CYS A 49 -5.69 8.39 5.07
CA CYS A 49 -5.29 7.74 6.32
C CYS A 49 -5.98 8.40 7.53
N PHE A 50 -6.01 9.73 7.59
CA PHE A 50 -6.73 10.46 8.63
C PHE A 50 -8.22 10.12 8.66
N ALA A 51 -8.92 10.23 7.53
CA ALA A 51 -10.36 10.05 7.46
C ALA A 51 -10.79 8.63 7.84
N VAL A 52 -10.10 7.61 7.31
CA VAL A 52 -10.46 6.21 7.58
C VAL A 52 -10.07 5.81 9.01
N THR A 53 -8.92 6.26 9.54
CA THR A 53 -8.55 5.97 10.94
C THR A 53 -9.52 6.64 11.92
N LEU A 54 -9.96 7.87 11.62
CA LEU A 54 -10.99 8.55 12.39
C LEU A 54 -12.32 7.79 12.34
N LEU A 55 -12.73 7.32 11.16
CA LEU A 55 -13.93 6.51 10.98
C LEU A 55 -13.85 5.21 11.80
N VAL A 56 -12.72 4.52 11.78
CA VAL A 56 -12.46 3.32 12.59
C VAL A 56 -12.62 3.62 14.09
N LEU A 57 -11.98 4.69 14.58
CA LEU A 57 -12.10 5.09 15.99
C LEU A 57 -13.54 5.43 16.39
N VAL A 58 -14.29 6.12 15.53
CA VAL A 58 -15.70 6.46 15.77
C VAL A 58 -16.56 5.20 15.82
N LEU A 59 -16.37 4.26 14.90
CA LEU A 59 -17.13 3.01 14.85
C LEU A 59 -16.84 2.10 16.05
N GLU A 60 -15.60 2.08 16.55
CA GLU A 60 -15.23 1.38 17.78
C GLU A 60 -15.78 2.05 19.03
N LEU A 61 -15.72 3.38 19.11
CA LEU A 61 -16.23 4.15 20.25
C LEU A 61 -17.76 4.00 20.41
N LEU A 62 -18.47 3.95 19.28
CA LEU A 62 -19.93 3.79 19.21
C LEU A 62 -20.38 2.33 19.24
N GLU A 63 -19.46 1.35 19.24
CA GLU A 63 -19.76 -0.09 19.19
C GLU A 63 -20.70 -0.47 18.03
N LEU A 64 -20.57 0.21 16.88
CA LEU A 64 -21.35 -0.05 15.67
C LEU A 64 -20.74 -1.16 14.81
N TYR A 65 -19.48 -1.52 15.06
CA TYR A 65 -18.75 -2.54 14.31
C TYR A 65 -19.41 -3.95 14.28
N PRO A 66 -20.08 -4.47 15.33
CA PRO A 66 -20.66 -5.82 15.28
C PRO A 66 -21.95 -5.89 14.44
N LYS A 67 -22.50 -4.75 14.02
CA LYS A 67 -23.67 -4.69 13.11
C LYS A 67 -23.28 -4.75 11.64
N LEU A 68 -21.99 -4.60 11.33
CA LEU A 68 -21.49 -4.68 9.96
C LEU A 68 -21.29 -6.16 9.58
N PRO A 69 -21.66 -6.57 8.35
CA PRO A 69 -21.42 -7.92 7.85
C PRO A 69 -19.95 -8.12 7.44
N LEU A 70 -18.99 -7.59 8.21
CA LEU A 70 -17.56 -7.57 7.91
C LEU A 70 -16.77 -8.12 9.11
N SER A 71 -15.66 -8.81 8.86
CA SER A 71 -14.67 -9.07 9.92
C SER A 71 -13.95 -7.78 10.26
N TRP A 72 -14.32 -7.17 11.39
CA TRP A 72 -13.77 -5.89 11.83
C TRP A 72 -12.25 -5.95 12.05
N ASP A 73 -11.76 -7.03 12.67
CA ASP A 73 -10.33 -7.21 12.94
C ASP A 73 -9.51 -7.34 11.65
N ASP A 74 -10.04 -8.05 10.65
CA ASP A 74 -9.41 -8.16 9.32
C ASP A 74 -9.39 -6.83 8.58
N PHE A 75 -10.51 -6.12 8.60
CA PHE A 75 -10.64 -4.82 7.94
C PHE A 75 -9.62 -3.83 8.52
N THR A 76 -9.57 -3.72 9.85
CA THR A 76 -8.66 -2.78 10.52
C THR A 76 -7.19 -3.19 10.39
N SER A 77 -6.90 -4.50 10.38
CA SER A 77 -5.57 -5.03 10.10
C SER A 77 -5.12 -4.72 8.66
N ALA A 78 -5.94 -5.03 7.66
CA ALA A 78 -5.63 -4.74 6.25
C ALA A 78 -5.47 -3.24 6.01
N PHE A 79 -6.33 -2.42 6.61
CA PHE A 79 -6.24 -0.97 6.52
C PHE A 79 -4.97 -0.42 7.17
N SER A 80 -4.61 -0.86 8.39
CA SER A 80 -3.40 -0.39 9.07
C SER A 80 -2.12 -0.78 8.30
N MET A 81 -2.09 -1.96 7.68
CA MET A 81 -1.01 -2.36 6.77
C MET A 81 -0.93 -1.46 5.53
N LEU A 82 -2.06 -1.20 4.87
CA LEU A 82 -2.12 -0.31 3.72
C LEU A 82 -1.69 1.11 4.09
N ALA A 83 -2.16 1.63 5.23
CA ALA A 83 -1.81 2.95 5.74
C ALA A 83 -0.31 3.06 6.04
N ALA A 84 0.29 2.04 6.69
CA ALA A 84 1.73 2.00 6.92
C ALA A 84 2.51 2.08 5.59
N LEU A 85 2.12 1.30 4.58
CA LEU A 85 2.78 1.29 3.28
C LEU A 85 2.65 2.63 2.55
N MET A 86 1.45 3.21 2.51
CA MET A 86 1.22 4.50 1.86
C MET A 86 1.96 5.64 2.57
N VAL A 87 1.92 5.69 3.90
CA VAL A 87 2.60 6.74 4.68
C VAL A 87 4.12 6.59 4.62
N PHE A 88 4.64 5.36 4.57
CA PHE A 88 6.06 5.10 4.32
C PHE A 88 6.51 5.71 2.99
N THR A 89 5.79 5.41 1.92
CA THR A 89 6.13 5.94 0.60
C THR A 89 5.97 7.45 0.49
N THR A 90 4.97 8.08 1.12
CA THR A 90 4.89 9.54 1.13
C THR A 90 6.03 10.15 1.93
N SER A 91 6.46 9.53 3.02
CA SER A 91 7.62 9.98 3.80
C SER A 91 8.94 9.94 3.03
N VAL A 92 9.04 9.12 1.97
CA VAL A 92 10.22 9.03 1.10
C VAL A 92 10.08 9.92 -0.14
N ILE A 93 8.91 9.93 -0.78
CA ILE A 93 8.64 10.68 -2.02
C ILE A 93 8.57 12.19 -1.75
N PHE A 94 7.91 12.60 -0.65
CA PHE A 94 7.74 14.02 -0.36
C PHE A 94 9.08 14.78 -0.19
N PRO A 95 10.02 14.34 0.67
CA PRO A 95 11.30 15.03 0.79
C PRO A 95 12.15 14.94 -0.49
N SER A 96 12.16 13.80 -1.19
CA SER A 96 12.99 13.63 -2.39
C SER A 96 12.57 14.54 -3.56
N ILE A 97 11.29 14.92 -3.64
CA ILE A 97 10.79 15.80 -4.70
C ILE A 97 10.81 17.28 -4.29
N PHE A 98 10.39 17.59 -3.06
CA PHE A 98 10.13 18.97 -2.63
C PHE A 98 11.29 19.61 -1.84
N ILE A 99 12.10 18.82 -1.12
CA ILE A 99 13.23 19.35 -0.36
C ILE A 99 14.46 19.37 -1.26
N SER A 100 14.88 20.56 -1.68
CA SER A 100 16.12 20.74 -2.46
C SER A 100 17.20 21.34 -1.56
N SER A 101 18.38 20.72 -1.55
CA SER A 101 19.56 21.28 -0.88
C SER A 101 20.18 22.40 -1.73
N PRO A 102 20.53 23.57 -1.17
CA PRO A 102 20.45 23.97 0.23
C PRO A 102 19.11 24.61 0.65
N CYS A 103 18.67 24.31 1.87
CA CYS A 103 17.43 24.84 2.44
C CYS A 103 17.67 26.05 3.34
N SER A 104 17.34 27.26 2.84
CA SER A 104 17.47 28.51 3.60
C SER A 104 16.12 29.16 3.96
N SER A 105 15.00 28.66 3.46
CA SER A 105 13.69 29.31 3.62
C SER A 105 12.83 28.66 4.71
N SER A 106 12.00 29.47 5.38
CA SER A 106 11.00 29.01 6.37
C SER A 106 10.03 27.95 5.82
N LYS A 107 9.80 27.95 4.51
CA LYS A 107 9.03 26.91 3.79
C LYS A 107 9.68 25.53 3.86
N CYS A 108 11.01 25.44 3.70
CA CYS A 108 11.70 24.17 3.78
C CYS A 108 11.68 23.60 5.21
N ALA A 109 11.80 24.46 6.22
CA ALA A 109 11.65 24.03 7.62
C ALA A 109 10.27 23.38 7.86
N ARG A 110 9.19 23.96 7.34
CA ARG A 110 7.84 23.36 7.40
C ARG A 110 7.76 22.03 6.65
N GLN A 111 8.35 21.92 5.45
CA GLN A 111 8.36 20.66 4.69
C GLN A 111 9.19 19.55 5.39
N ALA A 112 10.29 19.91 6.04
CA ALA A 112 11.11 18.99 6.83
C ALA A 112 10.35 18.48 8.07
N VAL A 113 9.64 19.37 8.77
CA VAL A 113 8.77 18.98 9.90
C VAL A 113 7.64 18.09 9.42
N ALA A 114 6.97 18.41 8.29
CA ALA A 114 5.92 17.56 7.72
C ALA A 114 6.43 16.15 7.40
N THR A 115 7.64 16.05 6.84
CA THR A 115 8.30 14.76 6.56
C THR A 115 8.58 13.98 7.84
N THR A 116 9.11 14.65 8.87
CA THR A 116 9.40 14.03 10.17
C THR A 116 8.13 13.51 10.83
N VAL A 117 7.06 14.31 10.80
CA VAL A 117 5.73 13.92 11.30
C VAL A 117 5.17 12.75 10.50
N SER A 118 5.33 12.72 9.18
CA SER A 118 4.93 11.58 8.35
C SER A 118 5.72 10.32 8.69
N CYS A 119 7.01 10.42 9.00
CA CYS A 119 7.83 9.29 9.47
C CYS A 119 7.36 8.76 10.83
N LEU A 120 7.05 9.66 11.77
CA LEU A 120 6.44 9.27 13.05
C LEU A 120 5.07 8.61 12.86
N CYS A 121 4.27 9.10 11.90
CA CYS A 121 2.98 8.52 11.55
C CYS A 121 3.14 7.11 10.99
N PHE A 122 4.14 6.88 10.14
CA PHE A 122 4.52 5.55 9.68
C PHE A 122 4.86 4.63 10.86
N LEU A 123 5.68 5.09 11.81
CA LEU A 123 6.00 4.30 13.01
C LEU A 123 4.75 3.98 13.84
N ALA A 124 3.79 4.90 13.95
CA ALA A 124 2.54 4.65 14.65
C ALA A 124 1.73 3.54 13.98
N TYR A 125 1.58 3.54 12.65
CA TYR A 125 0.91 2.46 11.92
C TYR A 125 1.70 1.14 11.96
N ALA A 126 3.03 1.19 11.88
CA ALA A 126 3.88 0.01 11.99
C ALA A 126 3.77 -0.62 13.40
N LEU A 127 3.70 0.19 14.44
CA LEU A 127 3.45 -0.25 15.81
C LEU A 127 2.04 -0.85 15.95
N GLU A 128 1.02 -0.24 15.33
CA GLU A 128 -0.33 -0.82 15.28
C GLU A 128 -0.30 -2.23 14.67
N VAL A 129 0.33 -2.40 13.51
CA VAL A 129 0.48 -3.70 12.83
C VAL A 129 1.29 -4.69 13.68
N GLY A 130 2.35 -4.23 14.36
CA GLY A 130 3.15 -5.06 15.25
C GLY A 130 2.36 -5.53 16.49
N LEU A 131 1.58 -4.64 17.10
CA LEU A 131 0.77 -4.92 18.28
C LEU A 131 -0.42 -5.83 17.96
N THR A 132 -1.05 -5.67 16.79
CA THR A 132 -2.13 -6.56 16.36
C THR A 132 -1.60 -7.97 16.08
N ARG A 133 -0.36 -8.12 15.61
CA ARG A 133 0.27 -9.43 15.40
C ARG A 133 0.82 -10.09 16.67
N ALA A 134 1.26 -9.31 17.65
CA ALA A 134 1.83 -9.83 18.88
C ALA A 134 0.78 -10.45 19.83
N LYS A 135 -0.54 -10.27 19.57
CA LYS A 135 -1.61 -10.86 20.38
C LYS A 135 -1.79 -12.35 20.04
N PRO A 136 -1.39 -13.28 20.93
CA PRO A 136 -1.36 -14.72 20.61
C PRO A 136 -2.69 -15.47 20.78
N GLY A 137 -3.83 -14.78 20.87
CA GLY A 137 -5.04 -15.35 21.49
C GLY A 137 -6.38 -15.24 20.75
N ASP A 138 -6.49 -14.45 19.68
CA ASP A 138 -7.75 -14.37 18.92
C ASP A 138 -7.61 -15.14 17.61
N ILE A 139 -8.62 -15.99 17.35
CA ILE A 139 -8.75 -16.94 16.25
C ILE A 139 -8.12 -16.35 14.98
N SER A 140 -7.03 -16.98 14.55
CA SER A 140 -6.14 -16.53 13.48
C SER A 140 -6.92 -16.17 12.22
N SER A 141 -7.21 -14.89 12.07
CA SER A 141 -7.84 -14.40 10.87
C SER A 141 -6.84 -14.42 9.73
N PHE A 142 -7.26 -14.83 8.55
CA PHE A 142 -6.40 -15.12 7.39
C PHE A 142 -5.45 -13.94 7.04
N LEU A 143 -5.83 -12.69 7.33
CA LEU A 143 -5.00 -11.49 7.14
C LEU A 143 -3.87 -11.29 8.17
N SER A 144 -3.93 -11.97 9.32
CA SER A 144 -2.83 -12.01 10.28
C SER A 144 -1.68 -12.92 9.83
N THR A 145 -1.94 -13.83 8.88
CA THR A 145 -0.93 -14.72 8.32
C THR A 145 0.03 -13.98 7.38
N VAL A 146 1.19 -14.60 7.11
CA VAL A 146 2.20 -14.04 6.20
C VAL A 146 1.63 -13.83 4.78
N PRO A 147 0.88 -14.79 4.18
CA PRO A 147 0.22 -14.59 2.88
C PRO A 147 -0.80 -13.45 2.84
N GLY A 148 -1.59 -13.29 3.89
CA GLY A 148 -2.57 -12.19 3.97
C GLY A 148 -1.93 -10.81 3.85
N LEU A 149 -0.78 -10.60 4.51
CA LEU A 149 -0.02 -9.35 4.38
C LEU A 149 0.62 -9.21 3.00
N LEU A 150 1.12 -10.30 2.42
CA LEU A 150 1.67 -10.28 1.07
C LEU A 150 0.61 -9.87 0.04
N LYS A 151 -0.65 -10.30 0.19
CA LYS A 151 -1.76 -9.87 -0.68
C LYS A 151 -2.01 -8.36 -0.63
N VAL A 152 -2.05 -7.78 0.57
CA VAL A 152 -2.20 -6.32 0.73
C VAL A 152 -1.00 -5.60 0.11
N PHE A 153 0.20 -6.13 0.31
CA PHE A 153 1.42 -5.60 -0.26
C PHE A 153 1.45 -5.67 -1.81
N GLU A 154 1.04 -6.80 -2.40
CA GLU A 154 0.94 -7.00 -3.85
C GLU A 154 -0.06 -6.02 -4.50
N ALA A 155 -1.24 -5.86 -3.89
CA ALA A 155 -2.24 -4.91 -4.34
C ALA A 155 -1.71 -3.47 -4.27
N TYR A 156 -0.99 -3.14 -3.19
CA TYR A 156 -0.38 -1.84 -3.02
C TYR A 156 0.68 -1.54 -4.09
N VAL A 157 1.60 -2.48 -4.36
CA VAL A 157 2.61 -2.32 -5.41
C VAL A 157 1.97 -2.19 -6.79
N ALA A 158 0.91 -2.96 -7.06
CA ALA A 158 0.16 -2.83 -8.30
C ALA A 158 -0.47 -1.42 -8.45
N CYS A 159 -1.05 -0.86 -7.39
CA CYS A 159 -1.52 0.54 -7.38
C CYS A 159 -0.40 1.54 -7.69
N LEU A 160 0.80 1.35 -7.13
CA LEU A 160 1.95 2.19 -7.45
C LEU A 160 2.35 2.07 -8.93
N ILE A 161 2.35 0.85 -9.49
CA ILE A 161 2.60 0.64 -10.91
C ILE A 161 1.60 1.45 -11.74
N PHE A 162 0.29 1.35 -11.45
CA PHE A 162 -0.73 2.15 -12.14
C PHE A 162 -0.52 3.66 -12.05
N SER A 163 -0.04 4.15 -10.90
CA SER A 163 0.26 5.58 -10.73
C SER A 163 1.45 6.07 -11.56
N LEU A 164 2.38 5.18 -11.92
CA LEU A 164 3.56 5.49 -12.73
C LEU A 164 3.36 5.22 -14.22
N LEU A 165 2.33 4.46 -14.60
CA LEU A 165 1.98 4.23 -16.00
C LEU A 165 1.59 5.55 -16.67
N ASP A 166 2.29 5.87 -17.76
CA ASP A 166 1.99 6.98 -18.66
C ASP A 166 1.50 6.41 -20.01
N THR A 167 0.98 7.26 -20.90
CA THR A 167 0.45 6.95 -22.23
C THR A 167 1.15 5.75 -22.92
N TYR A 168 0.49 4.59 -22.89
CA TYR A 168 1.04 3.26 -23.25
C TYR A 168 0.63 2.79 -24.65
N THR A 169 0.52 3.73 -25.59
CA THR A 169 -0.29 3.54 -26.81
C THR A 169 0.40 2.89 -28.01
N SER A 170 1.71 2.59 -28.01
CA SER A 170 2.37 2.13 -29.25
C SER A 170 2.78 0.66 -29.35
N GLU A 171 3.03 -0.07 -28.25
CA GLU A 171 3.66 -1.40 -28.35
C GLU A 171 2.82 -2.52 -27.71
N ALA A 172 2.56 -3.59 -28.46
CA ALA A 172 1.78 -4.74 -27.99
C ALA A 172 2.38 -5.40 -26.73
N GLY A 173 3.72 -5.38 -26.58
CA GLY A 173 4.40 -5.90 -25.40
C GLY A 173 4.08 -5.12 -24.11
N LEU A 174 3.96 -3.79 -24.20
CA LEU A 174 3.58 -2.95 -23.05
C LEU A 174 2.10 -3.14 -22.69
N GLN A 175 1.23 -3.31 -23.69
CA GLN A 175 -0.19 -3.61 -23.46
C GLN A 175 -0.38 -4.94 -22.71
N TRP A 176 0.40 -5.97 -23.05
CA TRP A 176 0.40 -7.23 -22.31
C TRP A 176 0.81 -7.05 -20.85
N CYS A 177 1.87 -6.28 -20.58
CA CYS A 177 2.30 -6.01 -19.20
C CYS A 177 1.20 -5.32 -18.38
N VAL A 178 0.54 -4.32 -18.96
CA VAL A 178 -0.59 -3.62 -18.31
C VAL A 178 -1.77 -4.58 -18.07
N ALA A 179 -2.06 -5.47 -19.01
CA ALA A 179 -3.09 -6.50 -18.82
C ALA A 179 -2.75 -7.44 -17.65
N VAL A 180 -1.49 -7.89 -17.55
CA VAL A 180 -1.00 -8.71 -16.44
C VAL A 180 -1.18 -7.99 -15.10
N TYR A 181 -0.73 -6.73 -14.99
CA TYR A 181 -0.89 -5.95 -13.76
C TYR A 181 -2.37 -5.80 -13.38
N SER A 182 -3.24 -5.55 -14.36
CA SER A 182 -4.68 -5.35 -14.15
C SER A 182 -5.39 -6.63 -13.69
N ILE A 183 -5.15 -7.75 -14.37
CA ILE A 183 -5.75 -9.04 -14.00
C ILE A 183 -5.30 -9.45 -12.60
N CYS A 184 -4.00 -9.34 -12.31
CA CYS A 184 -3.47 -9.69 -10.99
C CYS A 184 -4.02 -8.78 -9.90
N PHE A 185 -4.10 -7.47 -10.16
CA PHE A 185 -4.66 -6.51 -9.21
C PHE A 185 -6.13 -6.80 -8.89
N VAL A 186 -6.97 -7.00 -9.91
CA VAL A 186 -8.40 -7.28 -9.72
C VAL A 186 -8.60 -8.54 -8.91
N ILE A 187 -7.89 -9.63 -9.23
CA ILE A 187 -8.04 -10.89 -8.49
C ILE A 187 -7.54 -10.75 -7.04
N THR A 188 -6.40 -10.09 -6.82
CA THR A 188 -5.88 -9.84 -5.47
C THR A 188 -6.85 -9.00 -4.64
N LEU A 189 -7.44 -7.96 -5.24
CA LEU A 189 -8.44 -7.11 -4.61
C LEU A 189 -9.69 -7.93 -4.24
N LEU A 190 -10.17 -8.77 -5.15
CA LEU A 190 -11.29 -9.67 -4.87
C LEU A 190 -10.98 -10.63 -3.70
N ILE A 191 -9.77 -11.20 -3.65
CA ILE A 191 -9.34 -12.05 -2.53
C ILE A 191 -9.40 -11.29 -1.20
N ILE A 192 -8.90 -10.05 -1.17
CA ILE A 192 -8.94 -9.19 0.03
C ILE A 192 -10.39 -8.90 0.42
N ILE A 193 -11.26 -8.51 -0.52
CA ILE A 193 -12.68 -8.23 -0.24
C ILE A 193 -13.39 -9.48 0.28
N PHE A 194 -13.22 -10.64 -0.36
CA PHE A 194 -13.87 -11.87 0.07
C PHE A 194 -13.42 -12.29 1.47
N THR A 195 -12.14 -12.08 1.79
CA THR A 195 -11.58 -12.34 3.12
C THR A 195 -12.23 -11.44 4.18
N ILE A 196 -12.29 -10.13 3.95
CA ILE A 196 -12.89 -9.18 4.90
C ILE A 196 -14.42 -9.36 5.00
N GLY A 197 -15.08 -9.72 3.90
CA GLY A 197 -16.53 -9.92 3.84
C GLY A 197 -17.02 -11.20 4.50
N ARG A 198 -16.14 -12.05 5.05
CA ARG A 198 -16.45 -13.40 5.55
C ARG A 198 -17.20 -14.29 4.54
N CYS A 199 -17.26 -13.91 3.26
CA CYS A 199 -17.91 -14.69 2.21
C CYS A 199 -17.14 -15.98 1.88
N LEU A 200 -15.90 -16.11 2.38
CA LEU A 200 -15.09 -17.31 2.26
C LEU A 200 -15.77 -18.56 2.85
N THR A 201 -16.56 -18.42 3.93
CA THR A 201 -17.25 -19.57 4.55
C THR A 201 -18.41 -20.11 3.71
N TYR A 202 -18.85 -19.37 2.69
CA TYR A 202 -19.91 -19.78 1.77
C TYR A 202 -19.36 -20.55 0.55
N MET A 203 -18.04 -20.54 0.33
CA MET A 203 -17.44 -21.24 -0.80
C MET A 203 -17.11 -22.70 -0.44
N PRO A 204 -17.70 -23.70 -1.15
CA PRO A 204 -17.44 -25.12 -0.90
C PRO A 204 -16.09 -25.63 -1.46
N CYS A 205 -15.27 -24.74 -2.02
CA CYS A 205 -13.98 -25.09 -2.63
C CYS A 205 -12.83 -24.96 -1.63
N PRO A 206 -11.76 -25.78 -1.75
CA PRO A 206 -10.55 -25.63 -0.96
C PRO A 206 -9.82 -24.34 -1.36
N LEU A 207 -10.17 -23.24 -0.69
CA LEU A 207 -9.65 -21.88 -0.93
C LEU A 207 -8.13 -21.85 -1.03
N GLU A 208 -7.46 -22.62 -0.18
CA GLU A 208 -6.00 -22.68 -0.14
C GLU A 208 -5.41 -23.25 -1.44
N LYS A 209 -6.05 -24.26 -2.04
CA LYS A 209 -5.61 -24.82 -3.34
C LYS A 209 -5.85 -23.85 -4.48
N MET A 210 -6.99 -23.13 -4.46
CA MET A 210 -7.26 -22.09 -5.45
C MET A 210 -6.28 -20.92 -5.34
N LEU A 211 -5.91 -20.53 -4.12
CA LEU A 211 -4.94 -19.48 -3.85
C LEU A 211 -3.54 -19.86 -4.36
N VAL A 212 -3.08 -21.09 -4.09
CA VAL A 212 -1.81 -21.61 -4.62
C VAL A 212 -1.81 -21.63 -6.15
N GLY A 213 -2.91 -22.09 -6.77
CA GLY A 213 -3.05 -22.08 -8.23
C GLY A 213 -2.98 -20.67 -8.82
N TYR A 214 -3.71 -19.72 -8.20
CA TYR A 214 -3.67 -18.31 -8.60
C TYR A 214 -2.28 -17.70 -8.42
N ASN A 215 -1.62 -17.91 -7.29
CA ASN A 215 -0.27 -17.39 -7.04
C ASN A 215 0.75 -17.93 -8.04
N THR A 216 0.62 -19.20 -8.42
CA THR A 216 1.45 -19.80 -9.47
C THR A 216 1.21 -19.11 -10.81
N LEU A 217 -0.05 -18.90 -11.18
CA LEU A 217 -0.41 -18.20 -12.43
C LEU A 217 0.09 -16.76 -12.42
N ALA A 218 -0.14 -16.02 -11.33
CA ALA A 218 0.33 -14.65 -11.16
C ALA A 218 1.85 -14.54 -11.26
N LEU A 219 2.58 -15.45 -10.62
CA LEU A 219 4.04 -15.53 -10.71
C LEU A 219 4.50 -15.68 -12.18
N VAL A 220 3.94 -16.64 -12.92
CA VAL A 220 4.28 -16.86 -14.34
C VAL A 220 3.98 -15.63 -15.17
N MET A 221 2.82 -15.00 -14.99
CA MET A 221 2.47 -13.77 -15.70
C MET A 221 3.44 -12.62 -15.36
N TYR A 222 3.81 -12.44 -14.08
CA TYR A 222 4.77 -11.42 -13.67
C TYR A 222 6.19 -11.67 -14.19
N ILE A 223 6.61 -12.93 -14.36
CA ILE A 223 7.89 -13.26 -15.02
C ILE A 223 7.88 -12.70 -16.45
N THR A 224 6.78 -12.91 -17.20
CA THR A 224 6.66 -12.36 -18.56
C THR A 224 6.71 -10.83 -18.57
N ALA A 225 5.99 -10.18 -17.64
CA ALA A 225 5.99 -8.72 -17.54
C ALA A 225 7.38 -8.16 -17.15
N THR A 226 8.11 -8.85 -16.27
CA THR A 226 9.45 -8.44 -15.83
C THR A 226 10.47 -8.46 -16.96
N VAL A 227 10.31 -9.34 -17.95
CA VAL A 227 11.19 -9.41 -19.12
C VAL A 227 10.74 -8.44 -20.21
N LEU A 228 9.43 -8.42 -20.51
CA LEU A 228 8.88 -7.62 -21.60
C LEU A 228 8.95 -6.12 -21.32
N TRP A 229 8.65 -5.69 -20.08
CA TRP A 229 8.63 -4.28 -19.73
C TRP A 229 9.96 -3.55 -20.02
N PRO A 230 11.11 -3.97 -19.45
CA PRO A 230 12.38 -3.31 -19.72
C PRO A 230 12.83 -3.48 -21.18
N LEU A 231 12.53 -4.63 -21.80
CA LEU A 231 12.88 -4.89 -23.20
C LEU A 231 12.21 -3.88 -24.14
N TYR A 232 10.92 -3.59 -23.96
CA TYR A 232 10.19 -2.64 -24.81
C TYR A 232 10.36 -1.19 -24.36
N SER A 233 10.57 -0.93 -23.07
CA SER A 233 10.71 0.43 -22.54
C SER A 233 12.08 1.06 -22.82
N PHE A 234 13.16 0.28 -22.75
CA PHE A 234 14.54 0.80 -22.86
C PHE A 234 15.23 0.52 -24.19
N ARG A 235 14.56 -0.13 -25.16
CA ARG A 235 15.18 -0.49 -26.45
C ARG A 235 15.66 0.74 -27.21
N GLY A 236 16.97 0.96 -27.24
CA GLY A 236 17.61 2.04 -28.00
C GLY A 236 17.34 3.44 -27.48
N ARG A 237 16.86 3.61 -26.23
CA ARG A 237 16.55 4.92 -25.63
C ARG A 237 17.30 5.11 -24.31
N ASN A 238 18.41 5.83 -24.37
CA ASN A 238 19.15 6.27 -23.18
C ASN A 238 18.41 7.39 -22.45
N ARG A 239 18.69 7.56 -21.15
CA ARG A 239 18.13 8.66 -20.35
C ARG A 239 18.47 10.00 -21.02
N PRO A 240 17.48 10.84 -21.39
CA PRO A 240 17.76 12.14 -21.98
C PRO A 240 18.46 13.04 -20.96
N ASN A 241 19.58 13.64 -21.34
CA ASN A 241 20.41 14.49 -20.45
C ASN A 241 19.68 15.75 -19.94
N THR A 242 18.63 16.21 -20.63
CA THR A 242 17.86 17.42 -20.31
C THR A 242 16.65 17.15 -19.40
N CYS A 243 16.45 15.90 -18.98
CA CYS A 243 15.26 15.52 -18.23
C CYS A 243 15.42 15.83 -16.74
N GLY A 244 14.59 16.74 -16.21
CA GLY A 244 14.52 17.03 -14.77
C GLY A 244 13.87 15.91 -13.94
N ARG A 245 13.45 16.21 -12.71
CA ARG A 245 12.89 15.22 -11.75
C ARG A 245 11.62 14.47 -12.20
N ASN A 246 10.92 14.94 -13.22
CA ASN A 246 9.69 14.33 -13.74
C ASN A 246 9.92 13.67 -15.11
N CYS A 247 10.98 12.88 -15.22
CA CYS A 247 11.34 12.26 -16.49
C CYS A 247 10.48 11.01 -16.79
N TRP A 248 10.05 10.87 -18.04
CA TRP A 248 9.41 9.64 -18.52
C TRP A 248 10.31 8.42 -18.28
N TRP A 249 11.63 8.54 -18.50
CA TRP A 249 12.59 7.46 -18.29
C TRP A 249 12.63 7.01 -16.81
N ASP A 250 12.59 7.95 -15.86
CA ASP A 250 12.59 7.65 -14.43
C ASP A 250 11.28 6.95 -13.99
N LYS A 251 10.14 7.31 -14.60
CA LYS A 251 8.85 6.61 -14.37
C LYS A 251 8.90 5.16 -14.86
N HIS A 252 9.43 4.92 -16.05
CA HIS A 252 9.60 3.57 -16.62
C HIS A 252 10.58 2.70 -15.83
N LEU A 253 11.65 3.30 -15.31
CA LEU A 253 12.56 2.66 -14.36
C LEU A 253 11.83 2.27 -13.07
N GLY A 254 11.02 3.20 -12.54
CA GLY A 254 10.17 2.95 -11.37
C GLY A 254 9.22 1.76 -11.57
N VAL A 255 8.52 1.68 -12.72
CA VAL A 255 7.65 0.54 -13.05
C VAL A 255 8.46 -0.76 -13.13
N THR A 256 9.67 -0.73 -13.70
CA THR A 256 10.53 -1.93 -13.76
C THR A 256 10.89 -2.43 -12.36
N PHE A 257 11.33 -1.53 -11.48
CA PHE A 257 11.68 -1.86 -10.11
C PHE A 257 10.49 -2.41 -9.32
N LEU A 258 9.32 -1.75 -9.43
CA LEU A 258 8.09 -2.20 -8.78
C LEU A 258 7.61 -3.54 -9.33
N THR A 259 7.77 -3.81 -10.63
CA THR A 259 7.42 -5.10 -11.24
C THR A 259 8.26 -6.23 -10.66
N ILE A 260 9.58 -6.02 -10.53
CA ILE A 260 10.49 -6.98 -9.90
C ILE A 260 10.11 -7.18 -8.43
N PHE A 261 9.81 -6.11 -7.70
CA PHE A 261 9.43 -6.20 -6.30
C PHE A 261 8.11 -6.95 -6.12
N ASN A 262 7.13 -6.74 -7.01
CA ASN A 262 5.88 -7.48 -7.00
C ASN A 262 6.09 -8.96 -7.36
N LEU A 263 6.98 -9.26 -8.32
CA LEU A 263 7.34 -10.64 -8.65
C LEU A 263 7.92 -11.38 -7.44
N ILE A 264 8.80 -10.73 -6.67
CA ILE A 264 9.36 -11.28 -5.44
C ILE A 264 8.24 -11.50 -4.41
N ALA A 265 7.30 -10.56 -4.26
CA ALA A 265 6.16 -10.72 -3.37
C ALA A 265 5.33 -11.97 -3.72
N TYR A 266 4.94 -12.15 -4.99
CA TYR A 266 4.24 -13.35 -5.46
C TYR A 266 5.03 -14.64 -5.26
N LEU A 267 6.36 -14.61 -5.41
CA LEU A 267 7.22 -15.77 -5.18
C LEU A 267 7.21 -16.17 -3.70
N VAL A 268 7.41 -15.19 -2.81
CA VAL A 268 7.40 -15.40 -1.37
C VAL A 268 6.02 -15.86 -0.91
N ASP A 269 4.95 -15.28 -1.46
CA ASP A 269 3.57 -15.68 -1.17
C ASP A 269 3.29 -17.11 -1.59
N LEU A 270 3.77 -17.53 -2.77
CA LEU A 270 3.68 -18.92 -3.22
C LEU A 270 4.44 -19.88 -2.29
N VAL A 271 5.65 -19.54 -1.87
CA VAL A 271 6.44 -20.39 -0.95
C VAL A 271 5.74 -20.54 0.39
N TYR A 272 5.24 -19.46 0.99
CA TYR A 272 4.52 -19.56 2.26
C TYR A 272 3.17 -20.27 2.13
N SER A 273 2.42 -19.99 1.07
CA SER A 273 1.13 -20.63 0.81
C SER A 273 1.29 -22.14 0.57
N THR A 274 2.30 -22.56 -0.18
CA THR A 274 2.58 -24.00 -0.39
C THR A 274 3.05 -24.69 0.89
N ARG A 275 3.88 -24.01 1.71
CA ARG A 275 4.30 -24.53 3.02
C ARG A 275 3.11 -24.77 3.95
N MET A 276 2.13 -23.86 4.02
CA MET A 276 0.96 -24.05 4.88
C MET A 276 0.00 -25.15 4.42
N VAL A 277 -0.03 -25.46 3.11
CA VAL A 277 -0.96 -26.45 2.55
C VAL A 277 -0.39 -27.87 2.52
N PHE A 278 0.92 -28.02 2.36
CA PHE A 278 1.56 -29.32 2.11
C PHE A 278 2.47 -29.83 3.24
N ILE A 279 2.70 -29.04 4.29
CA ILE A 279 3.45 -29.44 5.50
C ILE A 279 2.54 -29.27 6.70
#